data_AF-A0AAU2LE61-F1
#
_entry.id   AF-A0AAU2LE61-F1
#
_cell.length_a   1.000
_cell.length_b   1.000
_cell.length_c   1.000
_cell.angle_alpha   90.00
_cell.angle_beta   90.00
_cell.angle_gamma   90.00
#
_symmetry.space_group_name_H-M   'P 1'
#
loop_
_entity.id
_entity.type
_entity.pdbx_description
1 polymer ?
#
loop_
_entity_poly.entity_id
_entity_poly.type
_entity_poly.pdbx_seq_one_letter_code
_entity_poly.pdbx_strand_id
1 'polypeptide(L)'
;MTVPKELVHRTTAAEVMLTDWDRVDDTHFVVSAQWPRGHSFFTPVADGYHDPLIGCETVRQIGILLGHAEFGVPFGHQFLVWDLALSVRPQYLLMGYEPASLSVSVHCTEINRRGRNLSGLRFEAVFHHDGNIVATGGGSFSCMAPAVYRRVRGEHAPGGNWHQMPLSSPAAPQSVGRMSPRDVVLSPTDEQNRWQLRVDTRHPVLFEHAVDHVPGMVLVEAARQATAAALGRSSYLPLAIANEFKRYVELDSPCTIEAAALPGTSPEGHRSVLVTAHQDGALVFSSTVTAGSHGI
;
A
#
# COMPACT_ATOMS: atom_id res chain seq x y z
N MET A 1 10.31 -8.73 20.35
CA MET A 1 9.11 -7.96 20.76
C MET A 1 8.48 -7.41 19.48
N THR A 2 7.19 -7.12 19.44
CA THR A 2 6.58 -6.42 18.29
C THR A 2 6.36 -4.96 18.67
N VAL A 3 6.43 -4.05 17.69
CA VAL A 3 6.06 -2.66 17.91
C VAL A 3 4.59 -2.59 18.38
N PRO A 4 4.24 -1.71 19.34
CA PRO A 4 2.85 -1.49 19.73
C PRO A 4 1.97 -1.17 18.52
N LYS A 5 0.88 -1.92 18.34
CA LYS A 5 -0.01 -1.85 17.17
C LYS A 5 -0.60 -0.44 16.96
N GLU A 6 -0.78 0.32 18.04
CA GLU A 6 -1.28 1.69 18.02
C GLU A 6 -0.31 2.64 17.29
N LEU A 7 1.00 2.38 17.35
CA LEU A 7 2.03 3.18 16.67
C LEU A 7 2.07 2.98 15.15
N VAL A 8 1.35 1.99 14.62
CA VAL A 8 1.27 1.69 13.18
C VAL A 8 -0.18 1.69 12.66
N HIS A 9 -1.10 2.18 13.48
CA HIS A 9 -2.55 2.25 13.21
C HIS A 9 -3.18 0.88 12.88
N ARG A 10 -2.73 -0.15 13.61
CA ARG A 10 -3.27 -1.50 13.53
C ARG A 10 -4.07 -1.85 14.77
N THR A 11 -5.11 -2.64 14.57
CA THR A 11 -6.03 -3.09 15.64
C THR A 11 -5.62 -4.45 16.20
N THR A 12 -4.82 -5.21 15.44
CA THR A 12 -4.28 -6.51 15.82
C THR A 12 -2.77 -6.57 15.66
N ALA A 13 -2.09 -7.35 16.50
CA ALA A 13 -0.63 -7.52 16.41
C ALA A 13 -0.19 -8.37 15.21
N ALA A 14 -1.08 -9.21 14.66
CA ALA A 14 -0.79 -10.06 13.51
C ALA A 14 -0.55 -9.27 12.22
N GLU A 15 -1.05 -8.02 12.18
CA GLU A 15 -0.97 -7.13 11.03
C GLU A 15 0.14 -6.08 11.22
N VAL A 16 1.00 -6.26 12.23
CA VAL A 16 2.17 -5.44 12.51
C VAL A 16 3.42 -6.17 12.00
N MET A 17 4.06 -5.61 11.00
CA MET A 17 5.27 -6.19 10.40
C MET A 17 6.53 -5.71 11.11
N LEU A 18 6.45 -4.59 11.83
CA LEU A 18 7.57 -3.98 12.52
C LEU A 18 7.80 -4.60 13.89
N THR A 19 9.04 -4.97 14.18
CA THR A 19 9.43 -5.60 15.43
C THR A 19 10.17 -4.65 16.37
N ASP A 20 10.93 -3.70 15.85
CA ASP A 20 11.67 -2.72 16.63
C ASP A 20 12.06 -1.49 15.81
N TRP A 21 12.53 -0.42 16.46
CA TRP A 21 13.20 0.70 15.78
C TRP A 21 14.20 1.43 16.69
N ASP A 22 15.25 1.95 16.07
CA ASP A 22 16.29 2.74 16.73
C ASP A 22 16.56 4.03 15.95
N ARG A 23 16.79 5.12 16.70
CA ARG A 23 17.28 6.38 16.15
C ARG A 23 18.80 6.32 15.98
N VAL A 24 19.29 6.59 14.77
CA VAL A 24 20.72 6.76 14.50
C VAL A 24 21.12 8.22 14.68
N ASP A 25 20.36 9.13 14.07
CA ASP A 25 20.49 10.58 14.22
C ASP A 25 19.14 11.27 13.98
N ASP A 26 19.12 12.58 13.78
CA ASP A 26 17.88 13.36 13.61
C ASP A 26 17.12 13.06 12.31
N THR A 27 17.76 12.43 11.32
CA THR A 27 17.18 12.11 10.01
C THR A 27 17.30 10.64 9.63
N HIS A 28 18.06 9.83 10.37
CA HIS A 28 18.31 8.42 10.09
C HIS A 28 17.80 7.50 11.20
N PHE A 29 17.14 6.42 10.79
CA PHE A 29 16.59 5.41 11.67
C PHE A 29 16.89 4.02 11.12
N VAL A 30 16.94 3.03 12.02
CA VAL A 30 16.94 1.61 11.67
C VAL A 30 15.66 1.01 12.20
N VAL A 31 14.90 0.35 11.34
CA VAL A 31 13.65 -0.33 11.71
C VAL A 31 13.81 -1.81 11.48
N SER A 32 13.49 -2.62 12.48
CA SER A 32 13.44 -4.07 12.34
C SER A 32 12.04 -4.49 11.92
N ALA A 33 11.95 -5.44 10.98
CA ALA A 33 10.68 -5.99 10.51
C ALA A 33 10.78 -7.51 10.33
N GLN A 34 9.62 -8.17 10.28
CA GLN A 34 9.53 -9.59 9.96
C GLN A 34 8.40 -9.82 8.95
N TRP A 35 8.73 -10.45 7.82
CA TRP A 35 7.73 -10.91 6.86
C TRP A 35 7.40 -12.39 7.11
N PRO A 36 6.14 -12.73 7.40
CA PRO A 36 5.74 -14.10 7.64
C PRO A 36 5.79 -14.93 6.36
N ARG A 37 5.97 -16.25 6.50
CA ARG A 37 5.88 -17.21 5.39
C ARG A 37 4.45 -17.40 4.85
N GLY A 38 3.47 -17.10 5.69
CA GLY A 38 2.06 -17.18 5.35
C GLY A 38 1.32 -15.99 5.95
N HIS A 39 0.65 -15.24 5.09
CA HIS A 39 -0.29 -14.19 5.48
C HIS A 39 -1.65 -14.52 4.87
N SER A 40 -2.72 -14.12 5.55
CA SER A 40 -4.10 -14.29 5.08
C SER A 40 -4.43 -13.52 3.78
N PHE A 41 -3.56 -12.61 3.33
CA PHE A 41 -3.85 -11.68 2.23
C PHE A 41 -2.60 -11.38 1.37
N PHE A 42 -1.45 -11.10 2.00
CA PHE A 42 -0.15 -11.03 1.33
C PHE A 42 0.40 -12.45 1.10
N THR A 43 -0.35 -13.24 0.33
CA THR A 43 -0.04 -14.63 0.03
C THR A 43 1.12 -14.72 -0.95
N PRO A 44 1.96 -15.76 -0.87
CA PRO A 44 3.04 -15.98 -1.81
C PRO A 44 2.63 -15.85 -3.29
N VAL A 45 3.51 -15.27 -4.09
CA VAL A 45 3.30 -15.07 -5.54
C VAL A 45 4.37 -15.79 -6.35
N ALA A 46 4.11 -16.00 -7.65
CA ALA A 46 5.05 -16.59 -8.62
C ALA A 46 5.80 -17.83 -8.09
N ASP A 47 5.06 -18.76 -7.48
CA ASP A 47 5.57 -20.05 -6.96
C ASP A 47 6.61 -19.95 -5.84
N GLY A 48 6.43 -19.00 -4.90
CA GLY A 48 7.11 -19.03 -3.61
C GLY A 48 7.85 -17.77 -3.21
N TYR A 49 7.60 -16.65 -3.89
CA TYR A 49 8.14 -15.34 -3.49
C TYR A 49 7.23 -14.67 -2.48
N HIS A 50 7.81 -13.92 -1.53
CA HIS A 50 7.04 -12.99 -0.70
C HIS A 50 6.28 -12.00 -1.60
N ASP A 51 5.00 -11.74 -1.30
CA ASP A 51 4.21 -10.73 -2.01
C ASP A 51 4.82 -9.34 -1.77
N PRO A 52 5.31 -8.64 -2.80
CA PRO A 52 5.89 -7.30 -2.66
C PRO A 52 4.97 -6.28 -2.00
N LEU A 53 3.64 -6.47 -2.01
CA LEU A 53 2.73 -5.55 -1.31
C LEU A 53 2.88 -5.59 0.21
N ILE A 54 3.46 -6.65 0.79
CA ILE A 54 3.86 -6.64 2.20
C ILE A 54 4.97 -5.61 2.47
N GLY A 55 5.84 -5.38 1.48
CA GLY A 55 6.85 -4.33 1.52
C GLY A 55 6.24 -2.95 1.42
N CYS A 56 5.24 -2.75 0.56
CA CYS A 56 4.47 -1.50 0.51
C CYS A 56 3.81 -1.20 1.85
N GLU A 57 3.17 -2.20 2.45
CA GLU A 57 2.58 -2.07 3.78
C GLU A 57 3.64 -1.78 4.85
N THR A 58 4.81 -2.42 4.79
CA THR A 58 5.91 -2.16 5.72
C THR A 58 6.39 -0.71 5.61
N VAL A 59 6.55 -0.17 4.39
CA VAL A 59 6.85 1.26 4.17
C VAL A 59 5.78 2.15 4.80
N ARG A 60 4.49 1.83 4.61
CA ARG A 60 3.39 2.59 5.21
C ARG A 60 3.48 2.59 6.75
N GLN A 61 3.76 1.44 7.36
CA GLN A 61 3.91 1.33 8.82
C GLN A 61 5.12 2.13 9.35
N ILE A 62 6.25 2.12 8.64
CA ILE A 62 7.44 2.90 9.00
C ILE A 62 7.10 4.39 9.10
N GLY A 63 6.41 4.94 8.10
CA GLY A 63 6.05 6.36 8.10
C GLY A 63 5.19 6.76 9.31
N ILE A 64 4.20 5.92 9.66
CA ILE A 64 3.30 6.16 10.81
C ILE A 64 4.06 6.01 12.13
N LEU A 65 4.88 4.96 12.25
CA LEU A 65 5.72 4.71 13.42
C LEU A 65 6.62 5.91 13.72
N LEU A 66 7.43 6.33 12.75
CA LEU A 66 8.36 7.44 12.93
C LEU A 66 7.61 8.76 13.20
N GLY A 67 6.47 8.97 12.55
CA GLY A 67 5.61 10.12 12.82
C GLY A 67 5.23 10.23 14.30
N HIS A 68 4.75 9.14 14.90
CA HIS A 68 4.37 9.12 16.31
C HIS A 68 5.58 9.10 17.25
N ALA A 69 6.47 8.12 17.09
CA ALA A 69 7.53 7.83 18.05
C ALA A 69 8.66 8.87 18.03
N GLU A 70 9.06 9.30 16.83
CA GLU A 70 10.29 10.09 16.65
C GLU A 70 10.01 11.57 16.38
N PHE A 71 8.89 11.86 15.72
CA PHE A 71 8.47 13.22 15.38
C PHE A 71 7.31 13.74 16.24
N GLY A 72 6.84 12.96 17.21
CA GLY A 72 5.91 13.39 18.25
C GLY A 72 4.51 13.76 17.75
N VAL A 73 4.08 13.21 16.61
CA VAL A 73 2.70 13.39 16.13
C VAL A 73 1.75 12.80 17.18
N PRO A 74 0.78 13.56 17.72
CA PRO A 74 -0.14 13.02 18.71
C PRO A 74 -1.11 12.01 18.10
N PHE A 75 -1.50 11.00 18.89
CA PHE A 75 -2.58 10.08 18.50
C PHE A 75 -3.87 10.84 18.12
N GLY A 76 -4.60 10.29 17.14
CA GLY A 76 -5.79 10.90 16.55
C GLY A 76 -5.52 11.86 15.40
N HIS A 77 -4.26 12.31 15.20
CA HIS A 77 -3.88 13.00 13.96
C HIS A 77 -3.99 12.06 12.77
N GLN A 78 -4.40 12.62 11.63
CA GLN A 78 -4.55 11.87 10.39
C GLN A 78 -3.28 11.95 9.56
N PHE A 79 -2.88 10.81 9.01
CA PHE A 79 -1.74 10.69 8.11
C PHE A 79 -2.29 10.60 6.69
N LEU A 80 -2.07 11.63 5.89
CA LEU A 80 -2.47 11.69 4.49
C LEU A 80 -1.26 11.31 3.65
N VAL A 81 -1.27 10.11 3.07
CA VAL A 81 -0.20 9.62 2.19
C VAL A 81 -0.35 10.27 0.81
N TRP A 82 0.76 10.74 0.24
CA TRP A 82 0.79 11.37 -1.10
C TRP A 82 1.45 10.47 -2.13
N ASP A 83 2.49 9.75 -1.74
CA ASP A 83 3.15 8.75 -2.59
C ASP A 83 3.67 7.59 -1.74
N LEU A 84 3.76 6.43 -2.39
CA LEU A 84 4.35 5.23 -1.82
C LEU A 84 4.99 4.42 -2.95
N ALA A 85 6.27 4.11 -2.81
CA ALA A 85 7.01 3.34 -3.78
C ALA A 85 7.75 2.16 -3.15
N LEU A 86 7.90 1.10 -3.93
CA LEU A 86 8.72 -0.07 -3.62
C LEU A 86 9.34 -0.61 -4.91
N SER A 87 10.62 -0.96 -4.87
CA SER A 87 11.34 -1.72 -5.89
C SER A 87 12.02 -2.90 -5.22
N VAL A 88 11.86 -4.11 -5.75
CA VAL A 88 12.38 -5.32 -5.14
C VAL A 88 13.48 -5.95 -5.99
N ARG A 89 14.37 -6.70 -5.32
CA ARG A 89 15.38 -7.54 -5.97
C ARG A 89 14.90 -8.99 -5.90
N PRO A 90 14.33 -9.54 -7.00
CA PRO A 90 13.61 -10.81 -6.96
C PRO A 90 14.48 -11.97 -6.46
N GLN A 91 15.78 -11.96 -6.74
CA GLN A 91 16.73 -13.00 -6.30
C GLN A 91 16.83 -13.17 -4.77
N TYR A 92 16.33 -12.20 -3.98
CA TYR A 92 16.32 -12.24 -2.53
C TYR A 92 14.90 -12.25 -1.92
N LEU A 93 13.86 -12.42 -2.75
CA LEU A 93 12.46 -12.49 -2.30
C LEU A 93 11.92 -13.91 -2.19
N LEU A 94 12.65 -14.91 -2.68
CA LEU A 94 12.24 -16.30 -2.56
C LEU A 94 12.13 -16.68 -1.09
N MET A 95 10.97 -17.21 -0.69
CA MET A 95 10.74 -17.58 0.71
C MET A 95 11.61 -18.75 1.12
N GLY A 96 12.29 -18.59 2.26
CA GLY A 96 12.97 -19.66 2.95
C GLY A 96 12.07 -20.49 3.87
N TYR A 97 12.70 -21.35 4.65
CA TYR A 97 12.03 -22.15 5.69
C TYR A 97 11.68 -21.33 6.95
N GLU A 98 12.27 -20.15 7.11
CA GLU A 98 12.06 -19.25 8.24
C GLU A 98 11.38 -17.94 7.78
N PRO A 99 10.67 -17.22 8.67
CA PRO A 99 10.21 -15.86 8.38
C PRO A 99 11.39 -14.96 8.01
N ALA A 100 11.21 -14.08 7.01
CA ALA A 100 12.27 -13.16 6.61
C ALA A 100 12.42 -12.07 7.67
N SER A 101 13.54 -12.09 8.40
CA SER A 101 13.91 -11.03 9.33
C SER A 101 14.66 -9.93 8.59
N LEU A 102 14.17 -8.71 8.70
CA LEU A 102 14.60 -7.56 7.93
C LEU A 102 15.14 -6.46 8.83
N SER A 103 16.22 -5.84 8.40
CA SER A 103 16.68 -4.55 8.90
C SER A 103 16.45 -3.51 7.81
N VAL A 104 15.78 -2.41 8.16
CA VAL A 104 15.40 -1.36 7.21
C VAL A 104 16.10 -0.07 7.60
N SER A 105 17.03 0.37 6.77
CA SER A 105 17.66 1.68 6.92
C SER A 105 16.73 2.75 6.36
N VAL A 106 16.37 3.73 7.18
CA VAL A 106 15.42 4.79 6.81
C VAL A 106 16.11 6.14 6.86
N HIS A 107 15.97 6.93 5.78
CA HIS A 107 16.47 8.30 5.69
C HIS A 107 15.30 9.26 5.42
N CYS A 108 15.05 10.16 6.37
CA CYS A 108 14.06 11.22 6.25
C CYS A 108 14.64 12.39 5.44
N THR A 109 14.36 12.41 4.15
CA THR A 109 14.95 13.36 3.19
C THR A 109 14.33 14.75 3.26
N GLU A 110 13.05 14.85 3.65
CA GLU A 110 12.37 16.14 3.83
C GLU A 110 11.49 16.11 5.08
N ILE A 111 11.74 17.03 6.02
CA ILE A 111 11.00 17.12 7.29
C ILE A 111 10.34 18.49 7.37
N ASN A 112 9.03 18.52 7.15
CA ASN A 112 8.24 19.75 7.18
C ASN A 112 7.59 19.93 8.55
N ARG A 113 7.74 21.12 9.15
CA ARG A 113 7.16 21.45 10.46
C ARG A 113 6.29 22.69 10.39
N ARG A 114 5.20 22.68 11.17
CA ARG A 114 4.39 23.86 11.49
C ARG A 114 4.53 24.17 12.97
N GLY A 115 5.41 25.12 13.29
CA GLY A 115 5.84 25.34 14.67
C GLY A 115 6.63 24.13 15.17
N ARG A 116 6.23 23.55 16.30
CA ARG A 116 6.89 22.35 16.86
C ARG A 116 6.39 21.03 16.29
N ASN A 117 5.28 21.05 15.55
CA ASN A 117 4.62 19.82 15.09
C ASN A 117 5.07 19.46 13.67
N LEU A 118 5.29 18.16 13.43
CA LEU A 118 5.44 17.63 12.08
C LEU A 118 4.18 17.92 11.27
N SER A 119 4.35 18.57 10.11
CA SER A 119 3.28 18.79 9.13
C SER A 119 3.40 17.87 7.92
N GLY A 120 4.60 17.35 7.64
CA GLY A 120 4.79 16.31 6.64
C GLY A 120 6.22 15.76 6.62
N LEU A 121 6.37 14.59 6.02
CA LEU A 121 7.63 13.84 5.97
C LEU A 121 7.75 13.19 4.60
N ARG A 122 8.94 13.26 4.01
CA ARG A 122 9.40 12.37 2.93
C ARG A 122 10.53 11.51 3.47
N PHE A 123 10.49 10.22 3.17
CA PHE A 123 11.55 9.30 3.57
C PHE A 123 11.81 8.25 2.49
N GLU A 124 13.04 7.75 2.50
CA GLU A 124 13.51 6.62 1.72
C GLU A 124 13.88 5.46 2.65
N ALA A 125 13.69 4.24 2.20
CA ALA A 125 13.92 3.03 2.97
C ALA A 125 14.70 2.01 2.14
N VAL A 126 15.71 1.39 2.74
CA VAL A 126 16.50 0.30 2.16
C VAL A 126 16.34 -0.94 3.04
N PHE A 127 15.76 -2.00 2.47
CA PHE A 127 15.46 -3.24 3.17
C PHE A 127 16.62 -4.21 3.00
N HIS A 128 17.14 -4.71 4.11
CA HIS A 128 18.21 -5.69 4.18
C HIS A 128 17.70 -7.02 4.75
N HIS A 129 18.07 -8.12 4.09
CA HIS A 129 17.87 -9.49 4.56
C HIS A 129 19.18 -10.25 4.36
N ASP A 130 19.70 -10.91 5.40
CA ASP A 130 20.96 -11.66 5.36
C ASP A 130 22.12 -10.88 4.72
N GLY A 131 22.21 -9.58 5.02
CA GLY A 131 23.23 -8.67 4.49
C GLY A 131 23.00 -8.18 3.05
N ASN A 132 21.98 -8.69 2.35
CA ASN A 132 21.63 -8.30 0.99
C ASN A 132 20.53 -7.24 0.97
N ILE A 133 20.60 -6.30 0.04
CA ILE A 133 19.48 -5.38 -0.22
C ILE A 133 18.40 -6.15 -0.98
N VAL A 134 17.24 -6.32 -0.35
CA VAL A 134 16.11 -7.06 -0.94
C VAL A 134 15.07 -6.14 -1.57
N ALA A 135 14.98 -4.91 -1.08
CA ALA A 135 14.10 -3.90 -1.64
C ALA A 135 14.58 -2.49 -1.30
N THR A 136 14.16 -1.52 -2.10
CA THR A 136 14.17 -0.11 -1.75
C THR A 136 12.74 0.41 -1.83
N GLY A 137 12.41 1.42 -1.05
CA GLY A 137 11.09 2.02 -1.07
C GLY A 137 11.08 3.36 -0.37
N GLY A 138 9.89 3.86 -0.09
CA GLY A 138 9.72 5.14 0.56
C GLY A 138 8.37 5.74 0.23
N GLY A 139 8.16 6.96 0.69
CA GLY A 139 6.93 7.69 0.41
C GLY A 139 6.93 9.03 1.11
N SER A 140 5.81 9.71 0.97
CA SER A 140 5.57 10.93 1.73
C SER A 140 4.17 11.00 2.27
N PHE A 141 4.03 11.71 3.38
CA PHE A 141 2.75 12.00 3.99
C PHE A 141 2.71 13.38 4.62
N SER A 142 1.50 13.86 4.88
CA SER A 142 1.24 15.00 5.75
C SER A 142 0.45 14.58 6.99
N CYS A 143 0.64 15.32 8.08
CA CYS A 143 -0.09 15.12 9.32
C CYS A 143 -1.12 16.22 9.52
N MET A 144 -2.36 15.83 9.82
CA MET A 144 -3.46 16.75 10.01
C MET A 144 -4.09 16.59 11.38
N ALA A 145 -4.22 17.71 12.10
CA ALA A 145 -4.88 17.73 13.40
C ALA A 145 -6.38 17.37 13.25
N PRO A 146 -6.99 16.67 14.23
CA PRO A 146 -8.36 16.18 14.14
C PRO A 146 -9.39 17.26 13.77
N ALA A 147 -9.27 18.46 14.33
CA ALA A 147 -10.19 19.57 14.05
C ALA A 147 -10.07 20.11 12.61
N VAL A 148 -8.84 20.14 12.08
CA VAL A 148 -8.59 20.54 10.68
C VAL A 148 -9.13 19.47 9.75
N TYR A 149 -8.86 18.19 10.07
CA TYR A 149 -9.36 17.06 9.29
C TYR A 149 -10.88 17.03 9.19
N ARG A 150 -11.60 17.18 10.31
CA ARG A 150 -13.07 17.27 10.29
C ARG A 150 -13.58 18.41 9.42
N ARG A 151 -12.91 19.57 9.42
CA ARG A 151 -13.28 20.70 8.56
C ARG A 151 -13.06 20.38 7.08
N VAL A 152 -11.97 19.70 6.74
CA VAL A 152 -11.66 19.29 5.35
C VAL A 152 -12.65 18.23 4.86
N ARG A 153 -12.98 17.24 5.70
CA ARG A 153 -13.91 16.15 5.35
C ARG A 153 -15.36 16.59 5.27
N GLY A 154 -15.77 17.60 6.05
CA GLY A 154 -17.14 18.12 6.01
C GLY A 154 -18.18 17.02 6.29
N GLU A 155 -19.14 16.85 5.38
CA GLU A 155 -20.18 15.82 5.48
C GLU A 155 -19.63 14.39 5.42
N HIS A 156 -18.45 14.18 4.82
CA HIS A 156 -17.80 12.87 4.75
C HIS A 156 -16.97 12.54 6.00
N ALA A 157 -16.96 13.39 7.03
CA ALA A 157 -16.27 13.07 8.28
C ALA A 157 -16.91 11.83 8.95
N PRO A 158 -16.19 11.11 9.83
CA PRO A 158 -16.78 10.04 10.64
C PRO A 158 -18.02 10.53 11.41
N GLY A 159 -19.16 9.87 11.22
CA GLY A 159 -20.46 10.26 11.81
C GLY A 159 -21.24 11.32 11.01
N GLY A 160 -20.77 11.70 9.82
CA GLY A 160 -21.51 12.54 8.87
C GLY A 160 -22.59 11.77 8.08
N ASN A 161 -23.28 12.48 7.18
CA ASN A 161 -24.44 11.96 6.44
C ASN A 161 -24.05 11.43 5.05
N TRP A 162 -23.21 10.41 5.02
CA TRP A 162 -22.85 9.68 3.80
C TRP A 162 -23.21 8.20 3.94
N HIS A 163 -23.39 7.51 2.82
CA HIS A 163 -23.81 6.12 2.80
C HIS A 163 -22.83 5.29 1.99
N GLN A 164 -22.34 4.21 2.58
CA GLN A 164 -21.48 3.28 1.85
C GLN A 164 -22.22 2.67 0.66
N MET A 165 -21.58 2.67 -0.51
CA MET A 165 -22.11 1.98 -1.67
C MET A 165 -22.33 0.49 -1.40
N PRO A 166 -23.41 -0.10 -1.97
CA PRO A 166 -23.58 -1.55 -1.96
C PRO A 166 -22.38 -2.25 -2.62
N LEU A 167 -21.99 -3.39 -2.03
CA LEU A 167 -20.87 -4.17 -2.53
C LEU A 167 -21.23 -4.84 -3.86
N SER A 168 -20.47 -4.53 -4.90
CA SER A 168 -20.61 -5.10 -6.24
C SER A 168 -20.00 -6.51 -6.35
N SER A 169 -20.42 -7.25 -7.38
CA SER A 169 -19.88 -8.57 -7.70
C SER A 169 -18.39 -8.47 -8.06
N PRO A 170 -17.53 -9.34 -7.52
CA PRO A 170 -16.10 -9.32 -7.84
C PRO A 170 -15.85 -9.80 -9.27
N ALA A 171 -14.75 -9.33 -9.87
CA ALA A 171 -14.16 -10.00 -11.02
C ALA A 171 -13.78 -11.45 -10.65
N ALA A 172 -13.64 -12.31 -11.67
CA ALA A 172 -13.19 -13.67 -11.43
C ALA A 172 -11.81 -13.63 -10.72
N PRO A 173 -11.62 -14.28 -9.56
CA PRO A 173 -10.39 -14.13 -8.78
C PRO A 173 -9.13 -14.40 -9.61
N GLN A 174 -9.14 -15.47 -10.41
CA GLN A 174 -8.01 -15.89 -11.22
C GLN A 174 -7.69 -14.88 -12.33
N SER A 175 -8.68 -14.12 -12.83
CA SER A 175 -8.42 -13.11 -13.87
C SER A 175 -7.72 -11.86 -13.34
N VAL A 176 -7.65 -11.69 -12.02
CA VAL A 176 -7.02 -10.54 -11.35
C VAL A 176 -5.89 -10.96 -10.41
N GLY A 177 -5.39 -12.19 -10.53
CA GLY A 177 -4.28 -12.68 -9.71
C GLY A 177 -4.64 -12.97 -8.26
N ARG A 178 -5.87 -13.42 -7.99
CA ARG A 178 -6.37 -13.83 -6.67
C ARG A 178 -6.95 -15.24 -6.68
N MET A 179 -6.96 -15.85 -5.50
CA MET A 179 -7.55 -17.19 -5.30
C MET A 179 -8.93 -17.14 -4.66
N SER A 180 -9.23 -16.07 -3.91
CA SER A 180 -10.48 -15.88 -3.18
C SER A 180 -11.23 -14.65 -3.69
N PRO A 181 -12.56 -14.73 -3.89
CA PRO A 181 -13.37 -13.55 -4.25
C PRO A 181 -13.39 -12.50 -3.13
N ARG A 182 -13.04 -12.87 -1.89
CA ARG A 182 -12.94 -11.93 -0.77
C ARG A 182 -11.82 -10.91 -1.00
N ASP A 183 -10.73 -11.34 -1.62
CA ASP A 183 -9.52 -10.51 -1.83
C ASP A 183 -9.61 -9.68 -3.11
N VAL A 184 -10.69 -9.82 -3.89
CA VAL A 184 -10.90 -9.09 -5.15
C VAL A 184 -11.43 -7.69 -4.88
N VAL A 185 -10.71 -6.67 -5.34
CA VAL A 185 -11.08 -5.25 -5.20
C VAL A 185 -11.49 -4.61 -6.52
N LEU A 186 -11.69 -5.43 -7.57
CA LEU A 186 -12.18 -5.00 -8.87
C LEU A 186 -13.52 -5.66 -9.19
N SER A 187 -14.47 -4.88 -9.67
CA SER A 187 -15.71 -5.36 -10.29
C SER A 187 -15.64 -5.15 -11.79
N PRO A 188 -16.02 -6.16 -12.60
CA PRO A 188 -15.93 -6.07 -14.05
C PRO A 188 -16.89 -5.00 -14.59
N THR A 189 -16.51 -4.38 -15.71
CA THR A 189 -17.40 -3.58 -16.56
C THR A 189 -17.48 -4.23 -17.95
N ASP A 190 -18.28 -3.66 -18.83
CA ASP A 190 -18.37 -4.13 -20.23
C ASP A 190 -17.15 -3.71 -21.08
N GLU A 191 -16.25 -2.88 -20.52
CA GLU A 191 -15.06 -2.38 -21.19
C GLU A 191 -13.80 -3.16 -20.81
N GLN A 192 -12.96 -3.45 -21.80
CA GLN A 192 -11.68 -4.11 -21.55
C GLN A 192 -10.73 -3.19 -20.78
N ASN A 193 -9.98 -3.78 -19.84
CA ASN A 193 -9.03 -3.05 -18.99
C ASN A 193 -9.64 -1.92 -18.15
N ARG A 194 -10.95 -2.04 -17.87
CA ARG A 194 -11.71 -1.09 -17.07
C ARG A 194 -12.59 -1.80 -16.06
N TRP A 195 -12.53 -1.34 -14.82
CA TRP A 195 -13.23 -1.92 -13.68
C TRP A 195 -13.85 -0.83 -12.82
N GLN A 196 -14.86 -1.20 -12.03
CA GLN A 196 -15.24 -0.40 -10.87
C GLN A 196 -14.44 -0.88 -9.65
N LEU A 197 -13.96 0.04 -8.83
CA LEU A 197 -13.35 -0.27 -7.55
C LEU A 197 -14.41 -0.91 -6.63
N ARG A 198 -14.12 -2.12 -6.17
CA ARG A 198 -14.95 -2.89 -5.26
C ARG A 198 -14.43 -2.73 -3.83
N VAL A 199 -15.25 -2.17 -2.95
CA VAL A 199 -14.86 -1.79 -1.60
C VAL A 199 -15.60 -2.62 -0.55
N ASP A 200 -15.02 -3.76 -0.15
CA ASP A 200 -15.55 -4.57 0.96
C ASP A 200 -14.97 -4.12 2.30
N THR A 201 -15.70 -3.24 3.00
CA THR A 201 -15.30 -2.70 4.32
C THR A 201 -15.22 -3.75 5.43
N ARG A 202 -15.59 -5.01 5.16
CA ARG A 202 -15.48 -6.14 6.09
C ARG A 202 -14.21 -6.97 5.86
N HIS A 203 -13.32 -6.52 4.97
CA HIS A 203 -12.07 -7.21 4.68
C HIS A 203 -11.08 -7.01 5.85
N PRO A 204 -10.63 -8.07 6.54
CA PRO A 204 -9.96 -7.95 7.83
C PRO A 204 -8.57 -7.29 7.76
N VAL A 205 -7.89 -7.38 6.62
CA VAL A 205 -6.55 -6.79 6.40
C VAL A 205 -6.63 -5.37 5.82
N LEU A 206 -7.41 -5.20 4.75
CA LEU A 206 -7.58 -3.92 4.05
C LEU A 206 -8.42 -2.90 4.84
N PHE A 207 -9.32 -3.36 5.73
CA PHE A 207 -10.21 -2.55 6.55
C PHE A 207 -10.19 -3.04 8.01
N GLU A 208 -9.20 -2.59 8.77
CA GLU A 208 -9.07 -2.98 10.18
C GLU A 208 -9.90 -2.14 11.15
N HIS A 209 -10.26 -0.93 10.76
CA HIS A 209 -11.08 -0.03 11.55
C HIS A 209 -12.05 0.73 10.64
N ALA A 210 -13.07 1.31 11.25
CA ALA A 210 -13.99 2.19 10.52
C ALA A 210 -13.21 3.38 9.95
N VAL A 211 -13.33 3.57 8.64
CA VAL A 211 -12.72 4.65 7.87
C VAL A 211 -13.79 5.43 7.14
N ASP A 212 -13.46 6.65 6.76
CA ASP A 212 -14.36 7.57 6.07
C ASP A 212 -14.02 7.75 4.58
N HIS A 213 -12.99 7.05 4.09
CA HIS A 213 -12.57 6.99 2.70
C HIS A 213 -11.90 5.65 2.42
N VAL A 214 -11.68 5.30 1.15
CA VAL A 214 -10.99 4.07 0.77
C VAL A 214 -9.50 4.13 1.20
N PRO A 215 -9.00 3.14 1.97
CA PRO A 215 -7.60 3.08 2.36
C PRO A 215 -6.65 2.97 1.17
N GLY A 216 -5.50 3.62 1.26
CA GLY A 216 -4.50 3.60 0.18
C GLY A 216 -4.08 2.19 -0.26
N MET A 217 -3.99 1.23 0.68
CA MET A 217 -3.64 -0.16 0.35
C MET A 217 -4.71 -0.88 -0.51
N VAL A 218 -5.97 -0.45 -0.49
CA VAL A 218 -7.00 -0.95 -1.42
C VAL A 218 -6.71 -0.49 -2.85
N LEU A 219 -6.21 0.74 -3.02
CA LEU A 219 -5.84 1.28 -4.33
C LEU A 219 -4.55 0.64 -4.86
N VAL A 220 -3.57 0.38 -3.99
CA VAL A 220 -2.36 -0.39 -4.33
C VAL A 220 -2.73 -1.82 -4.75
N GLU A 221 -3.65 -2.45 -4.03
CA GLU A 221 -4.22 -3.75 -4.40
C GLU A 221 -4.93 -3.72 -5.76
N ALA A 222 -5.74 -2.68 -6.00
CA ALA A 222 -6.42 -2.49 -7.28
C ALA A 222 -5.42 -2.35 -8.44
N ALA A 223 -4.31 -1.63 -8.22
CA ALA A 223 -3.23 -1.54 -9.19
C ALA A 223 -2.60 -2.90 -9.49
N ARG A 224 -2.35 -3.73 -8.47
CA ARG A 224 -1.82 -5.10 -8.66
C ARG A 224 -2.80 -5.97 -9.47
N GLN A 225 -4.07 -5.95 -9.09
CA GLN A 225 -5.13 -6.73 -9.75
C GLN A 225 -5.36 -6.31 -11.20
N ALA A 226 -5.41 -5.00 -11.46
CA ALA A 226 -5.62 -4.46 -12.80
C ALA A 226 -4.41 -4.76 -13.70
N THR A 227 -3.20 -4.76 -13.13
CA THR A 227 -1.97 -5.16 -13.85
C THR A 227 -1.99 -6.65 -14.22
N ALA A 228 -2.37 -7.54 -13.29
CA ALA A 228 -2.54 -8.97 -13.59
C ALA A 228 -3.51 -9.17 -14.76
N ALA A 229 -4.67 -8.53 -14.70
CA ALA A 229 -5.71 -8.65 -15.71
C ALA A 229 -5.28 -8.08 -17.08
N ALA A 230 -4.67 -6.88 -17.10
CA ALA A 230 -4.20 -6.24 -18.32
C ALA A 230 -3.08 -7.02 -19.03
N LEU A 231 -2.27 -7.77 -18.26
CA LEU A 231 -1.24 -8.66 -18.79
C LEU A 231 -1.76 -10.07 -19.12
N GLY A 232 -3.01 -10.39 -18.76
CA GLY A 232 -3.58 -11.73 -18.92
C GLY A 232 -2.88 -12.79 -18.07
N ARG A 233 -2.41 -12.42 -16.87
CA ARG A 233 -1.64 -13.30 -15.98
C ARG A 233 -2.42 -13.60 -14.70
N SER A 234 -2.59 -14.88 -14.38
CA SER A 234 -3.17 -15.35 -13.11
C SER A 234 -2.20 -15.26 -11.92
N SER A 235 -0.91 -15.06 -12.19
CA SER A 235 0.13 -14.85 -11.19
C SER A 235 1.27 -14.07 -11.83
N TYR A 236 1.87 -13.14 -11.09
CA TYR A 236 3.11 -12.47 -11.49
C TYR A 236 3.81 -11.89 -10.26
N LEU A 237 5.11 -11.61 -10.38
CA LEU A 237 5.88 -10.91 -9.35
C LEU A 237 5.96 -9.41 -9.67
N PRO A 238 5.37 -8.51 -8.85
CA PRO A 238 5.64 -7.08 -8.93
C PRO A 238 7.11 -6.77 -8.61
N LEU A 239 7.86 -6.23 -9.56
CA LEU A 239 9.26 -5.83 -9.37
C LEU A 239 9.40 -4.39 -8.89
N ALA A 240 8.49 -3.52 -9.32
CA ALA A 240 8.41 -2.16 -8.83
C ALA A 240 6.95 -1.68 -8.83
N ILE A 241 6.59 -0.88 -7.83
CA ILE A 241 5.28 -0.25 -7.68
C ILE A 241 5.55 1.19 -7.27
N ALA A 242 5.07 2.15 -8.05
CA ALA A 242 5.14 3.58 -7.73
C ALA A 242 3.74 4.17 -7.73
N ASN A 243 3.25 4.57 -6.56
CA ASN A 243 1.88 5.04 -6.35
C ASN A 243 1.85 6.54 -6.05
N GLU A 244 0.88 7.24 -6.62
CA GLU A 244 0.52 8.61 -6.29
C GLU A 244 -0.95 8.67 -5.83
N PHE A 245 -1.18 9.26 -4.67
CA PHE A 245 -2.50 9.51 -4.08
C PHE A 245 -2.81 11.00 -4.20
N LYS A 246 -3.79 11.34 -5.04
CA LYS A 246 -4.07 12.75 -5.41
C LYS A 246 -5.23 13.33 -4.62
N ARG A 247 -6.22 12.49 -4.30
CA ARG A 247 -7.44 12.86 -3.59
C ARG A 247 -7.93 11.70 -2.75
N TYR A 248 -8.82 11.98 -1.80
CA TYR A 248 -9.62 10.94 -1.18
C TYR A 248 -10.44 10.22 -2.24
N VAL A 249 -10.60 8.91 -2.04
CA VAL A 249 -11.57 8.12 -2.78
C VAL A 249 -12.72 7.88 -1.82
N GLU A 250 -13.86 8.51 -2.10
CA GLU A 250 -15.05 8.47 -1.26
C GLU A 250 -15.73 7.09 -1.34
N LEU A 251 -16.42 6.72 -0.26
CA LEU A 251 -17.07 5.40 -0.11
C LEU A 251 -18.50 5.35 -0.67
N ASP A 252 -19.04 6.50 -1.07
CA ASP A 252 -20.45 6.71 -1.46
C ASP A 252 -20.63 6.99 -2.96
N SER A 253 -19.55 7.17 -3.73
CA SER A 253 -19.59 7.34 -5.19
C SER A 253 -18.69 6.32 -5.93
N PRO A 254 -19.07 5.88 -7.15
CA PRO A 254 -18.29 4.89 -7.89
C PRO A 254 -16.90 5.43 -8.26
N CYS A 255 -15.86 4.62 -8.00
CA CYS A 255 -14.52 4.87 -8.52
C CYS A 255 -14.21 3.89 -9.65
N THR A 256 -13.75 4.39 -10.79
CA THR A 256 -13.32 3.59 -11.95
C THR A 256 -11.83 3.33 -11.87
N ILE A 257 -11.40 2.09 -12.14
CA ILE A 257 -10.00 1.69 -12.30
C ILE A 257 -9.74 1.35 -13.77
N GLU A 258 -8.70 1.93 -14.36
CA GLU A 258 -8.31 1.70 -15.75
C GLU A 258 -6.83 1.28 -15.82
N ALA A 259 -6.49 0.38 -16.75
CA ALA A 259 -5.13 -0.09 -16.93
C ALA A 259 -4.65 0.06 -18.38
N ALA A 260 -3.44 0.57 -18.56
CA ALA A 260 -2.78 0.70 -19.86
C ALA A 260 -1.36 0.15 -19.79
N ALA A 261 -1.04 -0.81 -20.66
CA ALA A 261 0.34 -1.29 -20.80
C ALA A 261 1.22 -0.16 -21.35
N LEU A 262 2.34 0.10 -20.68
CA LEU A 262 3.29 1.10 -21.12
C LEU A 262 4.19 0.55 -22.23
N PRO A 263 4.60 1.40 -23.19
CA PRO A 263 5.59 1.01 -24.20
C PRO A 263 6.94 0.73 -23.54
N GLY A 264 7.65 -0.28 -24.06
CA GLY A 264 8.96 -0.68 -23.57
C GLY A 264 8.92 -2.02 -22.85
N THR A 265 9.60 -2.99 -23.44
CA THR A 265 10.01 -4.21 -22.76
C THR A 265 11.44 -4.01 -22.26
N SER A 266 11.70 -4.31 -20.99
CA SER A 266 13.09 -4.42 -20.56
C SER A 266 13.76 -5.58 -21.32
N PRO A 267 15.10 -5.58 -21.46
CA PRO A 267 15.84 -6.74 -22.01
C PRO A 267 15.51 -8.06 -21.27
N GLU A 268 15.08 -7.96 -20.01
CA GLU A 268 14.71 -9.09 -19.14
C GLU A 268 13.23 -9.49 -19.25
N GLY A 269 12.48 -8.89 -20.20
CA GLY A 269 11.08 -9.21 -20.47
C GLY A 269 10.08 -8.61 -19.47
N HIS A 270 10.49 -7.59 -18.71
CA HIS A 270 9.60 -6.91 -17.76
C HIS A 270 8.60 -6.04 -18.51
N ARG A 271 7.39 -5.94 -17.97
CA ARG A 271 6.28 -5.16 -18.53
C ARG A 271 5.77 -4.19 -17.49
N SER A 272 5.68 -2.93 -17.84
CA SER A 272 5.06 -1.92 -16.96
C SER A 272 3.63 -1.65 -17.39
N VAL A 273 2.74 -1.49 -16.42
CA VAL A 273 1.34 -1.11 -16.60
C VAL A 273 1.08 0.14 -15.77
N LEU A 274 0.52 1.16 -16.41
CA LEU A 274 -0.05 2.32 -15.73
C LEU A 274 -1.49 1.99 -15.35
N VAL A 275 -1.81 2.09 -14.07
CA VAL A 275 -3.16 1.97 -13.54
C VAL A 275 -3.59 3.33 -13.00
N THR A 276 -4.79 3.77 -13.36
CA THR A 276 -5.38 5.02 -12.89
C THR A 276 -6.71 4.75 -12.21
N ALA A 277 -7.04 5.57 -11.21
CA ALA A 277 -8.34 5.59 -10.58
C ALA A 277 -9.00 6.96 -10.81
N HIS A 278 -10.26 6.94 -11.23
CA HIS A 278 -11.07 8.13 -11.47
C HIS A 278 -12.36 8.08 -10.64
N GLN A 279 -12.68 9.17 -9.95
CA GLN A 279 -13.94 9.32 -9.21
C GLN A 279 -14.47 10.74 -9.47
N ASP A 280 -15.76 10.85 -9.79
CA ASP A 280 -16.43 12.12 -10.10
C ASP A 280 -15.69 12.96 -11.17
N GLY A 281 -15.17 12.29 -12.19
CA GLY A 281 -14.46 12.90 -13.32
C GLY A 281 -13.02 13.36 -13.01
N ALA A 282 -12.50 13.10 -11.81
CA ALA A 282 -11.16 13.47 -11.40
C ALA A 282 -10.22 12.26 -11.26
N LEU A 283 -8.96 12.42 -11.65
CA LEU A 283 -7.90 11.47 -11.32
C LEU A 283 -7.60 11.54 -9.82
N VAL A 284 -7.88 10.45 -9.10
CA VAL A 284 -7.73 10.38 -7.64
C VAL A 284 -6.51 9.56 -7.22
N PHE A 285 -6.07 8.62 -8.06
CA PHE A 285 -4.89 7.79 -7.83
C PHE A 285 -4.26 7.34 -9.15
N SER A 286 -2.94 7.15 -9.14
CA SER A 286 -2.23 6.51 -10.24
C SER A 286 -1.12 5.62 -9.71
N SER A 287 -0.87 4.49 -10.37
CA SER A 287 0.20 3.57 -10.04
C SER A 287 0.88 3.07 -11.31
N THR A 288 2.21 3.05 -11.32
CA THR A 288 2.96 2.28 -12.31
C THR A 288 3.45 1.00 -11.66
N VAL A 289 3.04 -0.14 -12.20
CA VAL A 289 3.45 -1.46 -11.74
C VAL A 289 4.32 -2.11 -12.80
N THR A 290 5.56 -2.43 -12.45
CA THR A 290 6.47 -3.21 -13.29
C THR A 290 6.36 -4.67 -12.89
N ALA A 291 5.82 -5.49 -13.78
CA ALA A 291 5.71 -6.93 -13.63
C ALA A 291 6.98 -7.63 -14.14
N GLY A 292 7.50 -8.56 -13.34
CA GLY A 292 8.56 -9.47 -13.75
C GLY A 292 8.13 -10.40 -14.87
N SER A 293 9.10 -11.06 -15.49
CA SER A 293 8.84 -12.06 -16.55
C SER A 293 8.23 -13.36 -16.02
N HIS A 294 8.42 -13.65 -14.72
CA HIS A 294 7.98 -14.88 -14.07
C HIS A 294 6.54 -14.77 -13.53
N GLY A 295 5.74 -15.79 -13.87
CA GLY A 295 4.33 -15.95 -13.54
C GLY A 295 3.68 -16.83 -14.59
N ILE A 296 3.68 -18.14 -14.36
CA ILE A 296 2.89 -19.12 -15.14
C ILE A 296 1.46 -19.11 -14.58
#